data_AF-A0A6V7L7F4-F1
#
_entry.id   AF-A0A6V7L7F4-F1
#
_cell.length_a   1.000
_cell.length_b   1.000
_cell.length_c   1.000
_cell.angle_alpha   90.00
_cell.angle_beta   90.00
_cell.angle_gamma   90.00
#
_symmetry.space_group_name_H-M   'P 1'
#
loop_
_entity.id
_entity.type
_entity.pdbx_description
1 polymer ?
#
loop_
_entity_poly.entity_id
_entity_poly.type
_entity_poly.pdbx_seq_one_letter_code
_entity_poly.pdbx_strand_id
1 'polypeptide(L)' 'SECTHRQPVGKEIYRKGTLSIWEVDGKEHKIYCQNLCLLAKLFLDHKTLYFDVEPFLFYILCEVDKHGAHLVGYFSK' A
#
# COMPACT_ATOMS: atom_id res chain seq x y z
N SER A 1 -0.10 -3.13 22.68
CA SER A 1 -0.42 -2.69 21.31
C SER A 1 -0.31 -3.89 20.41
N GLU A 2 -1.44 -4.44 19.97
CA GLU A 2 -1.52 -5.79 19.38
C GLU A 2 -1.03 -5.87 17.91
N CYS A 3 -0.89 -4.74 17.21
CA CYS A 3 -0.46 -4.74 15.81
C CYS A 3 1.05 -5.00 15.68
N THR A 4 1.40 -6.09 14.99
CA THR A 4 2.78 -6.50 14.72
C THR A 4 3.35 -5.98 13.40
N HIS A 5 2.52 -5.44 12.51
CA HIS A 5 2.95 -4.94 11.20
C HIS A 5 3.76 -3.65 11.34
N ARG A 6 4.90 -3.58 10.64
CA ARG A 6 5.79 -2.41 10.56
C ARG A 6 6.15 -2.03 9.13
N GLN A 7 5.51 -2.64 8.16
CA GLN A 7 5.72 -2.43 6.73
C GLN A 7 4.47 -2.90 5.98
N PRO A 8 4.31 -2.53 4.69
CA PRO A 8 3.27 -3.10 3.86
C PRO A 8 3.32 -4.64 3.81
N VAL A 9 2.17 -5.23 3.48
CA VAL A 9 2.10 -6.63 3.07
C VAL A 9 2.69 -6.80 1.66
N GLY A 10 2.65 -8.00 1.09
CA GLY A 10 3.19 -8.27 -0.24
C GLY A 10 4.72 -8.33 -0.30
N LYS A 11 5.28 -7.97 -1.45
CA LYS A 11 6.70 -8.16 -1.77
C LYS A 11 7.40 -6.82 -1.95
N GLU A 12 8.53 -6.65 -1.26
CA GLU A 12 9.45 -5.56 -1.58
C GLU A 12 10.13 -5.81 -2.92
N ILE A 13 9.88 -4.94 -3.90
CA ILE A 13 10.40 -5.07 -5.27
C ILE A 13 11.48 -4.02 -5.60
N TYR A 14 11.64 -3.01 -4.74
CA TYR A 14 12.66 -1.98 -4.88
C TYR A 14 13.13 -1.50 -3.51
N ARG A 15 14.45 -1.31 -3.36
CA ARG A 15 15.05 -0.64 -2.21
C ARG A 15 16.25 0.19 -2.63
N LYS A 16 16.28 1.46 -2.21
CA LYS A 16 17.43 2.36 -2.37
C LYS A 16 17.48 3.38 -1.23
N GLY A 17 18.50 3.28 -0.39
CA GLY A 17 18.62 4.14 0.80
C GLY A 17 17.43 3.91 1.74
N THR A 18 16.74 5.00 2.12
CA THR A 18 15.53 4.95 2.94
C THR A 18 14.25 4.75 2.12
N LEU A 19 14.31 4.65 0.80
CA LEU A 19 13.12 4.45 -0.04
C LEU A 19 12.92 2.98 -0.39
N SER A 20 11.67 2.53 -0.30
CA SER A 20 11.24 1.19 -0.71
C SER A 20 9.94 1.23 -1.51
N ILE A 21 9.77 0.28 -2.44
CA ILE A 21 8.50 0.05 -3.14
C ILE A 21 8.05 -1.39 -2.90
N TRP A 22 6.80 -1.52 -2.47
CA TRP A 22 6.14 -2.80 -2.20
C TRP A 22 5.06 -3.06 -3.25
N GLU A 23 5.10 -4.23 -3.86
CA GLU A 23 4.05 -4.74 -4.74
C GLU A 23 3.07 -5.59 -3.92
N VAL A 24 1.79 -5.24 -3.99
CA VAL A 24 0.70 -5.87 -3.24
C VAL A 24 -0.41 -6.25 -4.20
N ASP A 25 -0.73 -7.53 -4.27
CA ASP A 25 -1.86 -8.05 -5.03
C ASP A 25 -3.18 -7.79 -4.28
N GLY A 26 -4.11 -7.08 -4.92
CA GLY A 26 -5.44 -6.81 -4.36
C GLY A 26 -6.30 -8.05 -4.15
N LYS A 27 -6.02 -9.14 -4.88
CA LYS A 27 -6.66 -10.45 -4.69
C LYS A 27 -6.14 -11.15 -3.43
N GLU A 28 -4.83 -11.10 -3.18
CA GLU A 28 -4.22 -11.75 -2.01
C GLU A 28 -4.43 -10.94 -0.72
N HIS A 29 -4.42 -9.60 -0.82
CA HIS A 29 -4.45 -8.69 0.31
C HIS A 29 -5.66 -7.73 0.28
N LYS A 30 -6.84 -8.27 0.00
CA LYS A 30 -8.11 -7.52 -0.20
C LYS A 30 -8.38 -6.44 0.83
N ILE A 31 -8.34 -6.77 2.13
CA ILE A 31 -8.65 -5.80 3.21
C ILE A 31 -7.63 -4.65 3.25
N TYR A 32 -6.35 -4.95 3.06
CA TYR A 32 -5.31 -3.93 3.03
C TYR A 32 -5.52 -2.97 1.85
N CYS A 33 -5.78 -3.50 0.67
CA CYS A 33 -6.01 -2.71 -0.55
C CYS A 33 -7.31 -1.91 -0.51
N GLN A 34 -8.37 -2.44 0.12
CA GLN A 34 -9.62 -1.69 0.36
C GLN A 34 -9.39 -0.52 1.31
N ASN A 35 -8.69 -0.73 2.42
CA ASN A 35 -8.33 0.34 3.36
C ASN A 35 -7.48 1.42 2.68
N LEU A 36 -6.52 1.01 1.86
CA LEU A 36 -5.69 1.94 1.08
C LEU A 36 -6.53 2.74 0.07
N CYS A 37 -7.49 2.10 -0.60
CA CYS A 37 -8.41 2.79 -1.51
C CYS A 37 -9.31 3.81 -0.78
N LEU A 38 -9.82 3.46 0.39
CA LEU A 38 -10.63 4.36 1.21
C LEU A 38 -9.82 5.56 1.68
N LEU A 39 -8.58 5.35 2.14
CA LEU A 39 -7.65 6.43 2.48
C LEU A 39 -7.42 7.36 1.28
N ALA A 40 -7.15 6.79 0.10
CA ALA A 40 -6.90 7.56 -1.12
C ALA A 40 -8.11 8.38 -1.57
N LYS A 41 -9.33 7.86 -1.40
CA LYS A 41 -10.58 8.54 -1.80
C LYS A 41 -10.78 9.88 -1.07
N LEU A 42 -10.17 10.04 0.11
CA LEU A 42 -10.18 11.32 0.84
C LEU A 42 -9.37 12.41 0.14
N PHE A 43 -8.41 12.03 -0.71
CA PHE A 43 -7.49 12.95 -1.40
C PHE A 43 -7.64 12.93 -2.93
N LEU A 44 -8.44 12.00 -3.47
CA LEU A 44 -8.69 11.82 -4.90
C LEU A 44 -10.19 11.92 -5.22
N ASP A 45 -10.57 13.01 -5.87
CA ASP A 45 -11.97 13.26 -6.23
C ASP A 45 -12.52 12.23 -7.20
N HIS A 46 -11.75 11.88 -8.21
CA HIS A 46 -12.17 11.00 -9.31
C HIS A 46 -11.88 9.52 -9.09
N LYS A 47 -11.56 9.09 -7.86
CA LYS A 47 -11.39 7.66 -7.56
C LYS A 47 -12.75 6.98 -7.41
N THR A 48 -13.07 6.08 -8.35
CA THR A 48 -14.39 5.41 -8.45
C THR A 48 -14.42 3.99 -7.90
N LEU A 49 -13.26 3.33 -7.76
CA LEU A 49 -13.14 1.95 -7.30
C LEU A 49 -12.43 1.87 -5.95
N TYR A 50 -13.10 1.24 -4.98
CA TYR A 50 -12.60 1.09 -3.60
C TYR A 50 -12.89 -0.27 -2.96
N PHE A 51 -13.89 -1.03 -3.45
CA PHE A 51 -14.19 -2.38 -2.94
C PHE A 51 -13.76 -3.50 -3.91
N ASP A 52 -13.85 -3.25 -5.21
CA ASP A 52 -13.40 -4.17 -6.26
C ASP A 52 -11.91 -3.97 -6.56
N VAL A 53 -11.09 -4.45 -5.63
CA VAL A 53 -9.62 -4.30 -5.66
C VAL A 53 -8.90 -5.51 -6.26
N GLU A 54 -9.59 -6.64 -6.41
CA GLU A 54 -9.01 -7.91 -6.88
C GLU A 54 -8.33 -7.83 -8.26
N PRO A 55 -8.80 -7.00 -9.21
CA PRO A 55 -8.12 -6.87 -10.51
C PRO A 55 -6.81 -6.07 -10.48
N PHE A 56 -6.45 -5.43 -9.36
CA PHE A 56 -5.40 -4.41 -9.32
C PHE A 56 -4.17 -4.86 -8.53
N LEU A 57 -2.99 -4.48 -9.05
CA LEU A 57 -1.75 -4.45 -8.29
C LEU A 57 -1.57 -3.07 -7.65
N PHE A 58 -1.08 -3.04 -6.42
CA PHE A 58 -0.79 -1.82 -5.67
C PHE A 58 0.71 -1.71 -5.45
N TYR A 59 1.27 -0.56 -5.82
CA TYR A 59 2.69 -0.25 -5.66
C TYR A 59 2.84 0.85 -4.62
N ILE A 60 3.29 0.48 -3.43
CA ILE A 60 3.31 1.34 -2.26
C ILE A 60 4.72 1.87 -2.07
N LEU A 61 4.85 3.19 -2.12
CA LEU A 61 6.08 3.89 -1.80
C LEU A 61 6.15 4.10 -0.29
N CYS A 62 7.26 3.66 0.31
CA CYS A 62 7.53 3.86 1.72
C CYS A 62 8.89 4.53 1.96
N GLU A 63 8.93 5.35 3.01
CA GLU A 63 10.16 5.78 3.66
C GLU A 63 10.45 4.88 4.85
N VAL A 64 11.68 4.38 4.95
CA VAL A 64 12.11 3.38 5.92
C VAL A 64 13.00 4.02 6.97
N ASP A 65 12.65 3.79 8.24
CA ASP A 65 13.45 4.18 9.40
C ASP A 65 13.67 2.99 10.36
N LYS A 66 14.16 3.28 11.57
CA LYS A 66 14.40 2.25 12.61
C LYS A 66 13.12 1.59 13.16
N HIS A 67 11.94 2.13 12.85
CA HIS A 67 10.65 1.68 13.34
C HIS A 67 9.85 0.92 12.29
N GLY A 68 10.11 1.13 10.99
CA GLY A 68 9.41 0.43 9.92
C GLY A 68 9.48 1.12 8.56
N ALA A 69 8.68 0.62 7.62
CA ALA A 69 8.41 1.23 6.32
C ALA A 69 7.07 1.98 6.39
N HIS A 70 7.16 3.31 6.35
CA HIS A 70 6.03 4.23 6.50
C HIS A 70 5.48 4.61 5.13
N LEU A 71 4.17 4.44 4.94
CA LEU A 71 3.49 4.76 3.68
C LEU A 71 3.61 6.25 3.37
N VAL A 72 4.13 6.58 2.18
CA VAL A 72 4.22 7.95 1.64
C VAL A 72 3.18 8.17 0.55
N GLY A 73 2.96 7.16 -0.28
CA GLY A 73 2.01 7.20 -1.38
C GLY A 73 1.92 5.86 -2.09
N TYR A 74 1.05 5.74 -3.08
CA TYR A 74 0.96 4.54 -3.90
C TYR A 74 0.37 4.86 -5.29
N PHE A 75 0.53 3.93 -6.22
CA PHE A 75 -0.28 3.86 -7.43
C PHE A 75 -0.85 2.45 -7.60
N SER A 76 -2.00 2.33 -8.25
CA SER A 76 -2.61 1.04 -8.63
C SER A 76 -2.51 0.83 -10.14
N LYS A 77 -2.27 -0.41 -10.57
CA LYS A 77 -2.19 -0.83 -11.98
C LYS A 77 -3.15 -1.97 -12.27
#